data_AF-A0A1Y2FR55-F1
#
_entry.id   AF-A0A1Y2FR55-F1
#
_cell.length_a   1.000
_cell.length_b   1.000
_cell.length_c   1.000
_cell.angle_alpha   90.00
_cell.angle_beta   90.00
_cell.angle_gamma   90.00
#
_symmetry.space_group_name_H-M   'P 1'
#
loop_
_entity.id
_entity.type
_entity.pdbx_description
1 polymer ?
#
loop_
_entity_poly.entity_id
_entity_poly.type
_entity_poly.pdbx_seq_one_letter_code
_entity_poly.pdbx_strand_id
1 'polypeptide(L)'
;MKLILFLINIIFLFTLTGTNVINDKNTTNSDDECQIYYSIIGKNDGRCSEDSTYMGSYSFATLKNGHIIEMYLDLEETDKIPPSIENLSEMEKLSLSIMPIEELPAEFFKLKKLKELKLFRLRLEKIPPEIGELSELEKLTIGMNERNVITEIPNELFKLKKLKYLNLESNSIEKIPSSIGELSELEIFTMNSNQIKGLPNELGQLKKLKELQLEYNNIKAIPSTIGELSELEILTMSRNQIKELPEELFNLKKLKELDLSSNEIEKVSSSIGNLTELKKLNFYDNYITELPDSINNLSKLEYPVNHETKDKIKERIEYEEKEERRINEKRHKELVIAIVIYVIMILVFILLIISCVIISIIYGIKLFSKLLNKNNNQNENMNQNENMNQNEFQKKGQNEIPISIKHSEILV
;
A
#
# COMPACT_ATOMS: atom_id res chain seq x y z
N MET A 1 -48.17 13.61 -4.95
CA MET A 1 -47.77 13.12 -3.61
C MET A 1 -46.28 13.25 -3.29
N LYS A 2 -45.34 13.26 -4.25
CA LYS A 2 -43.92 13.62 -3.99
C LYS A 2 -43.59 15.12 -4.03
N LEU A 3 -44.53 15.98 -4.42
CA LEU A 3 -44.36 17.44 -4.41
C LEU A 3 -44.89 18.12 -3.14
N ILE A 4 -45.71 17.41 -2.34
CA ILE A 4 -46.34 17.94 -1.11
C ILE A 4 -45.44 17.73 0.12
N LEU A 5 -44.52 16.75 0.11
CA LEU A 5 -43.50 16.62 1.16
C LEU A 5 -42.33 17.61 1.02
N PHE A 6 -42.07 18.14 -0.18
CA PHE A 6 -41.01 19.13 -0.39
C PHE A 6 -41.40 20.53 0.11
N LEU A 7 -42.70 20.84 0.13
CA LEU A 7 -43.24 22.11 0.61
C LEU A 7 -43.42 22.17 2.15
N ILE A 8 -43.50 21.02 2.83
CA ILE A 8 -43.62 20.98 4.31
C ILE A 8 -42.27 21.25 4.99
N ASN A 9 -41.13 20.99 4.33
CA ASN A 9 -39.79 21.31 4.85
C ASN A 9 -39.36 22.78 4.67
N ILE A 10 -40.10 23.59 3.88
CA ILE A 10 -39.79 25.02 3.69
C ILE A 10 -40.56 25.89 4.71
N ILE A 11 -41.61 25.35 5.35
CA ILE A 11 -42.46 26.11 6.28
C ILE A 11 -41.95 26.07 7.73
N PHE A 12 -40.93 25.27 8.05
CA PHE A 12 -40.27 25.30 9.38
C PHE A 12 -39.08 26.28 9.48
N LEU A 13 -38.77 27.02 8.41
CA LEU A 13 -37.64 27.98 8.40
C LEU A 13 -38.00 29.42 8.81
N PHE A 14 -39.25 29.72 9.19
CA PHE A 14 -39.64 31.08 9.59
C PHE A 14 -40.57 31.08 10.81
N THR A 15 -40.04 30.69 11.98
CA THR A 15 -40.46 31.27 13.26
C THR A 15 -39.32 31.19 14.27
N LEU A 16 -38.45 32.19 14.28
CA LEU A 16 -37.70 32.65 15.45
C LEU A 16 -37.10 34.02 15.13
N THR A 17 -37.97 35.02 14.98
CA THR A 17 -37.59 36.40 15.29
C THR A 17 -37.55 36.52 16.80
N GLY A 18 -36.41 36.17 17.38
CA GLY A 18 -36.03 36.51 18.75
C GLY A 18 -34.88 37.49 18.67
N THR A 19 -35.18 38.78 18.60
CA THR A 19 -34.20 39.83 18.89
C THR A 19 -33.64 39.60 20.30
N ASN A 20 -32.35 39.35 20.43
CA ASN A 20 -31.60 39.67 21.64
C ASN A 20 -30.17 40.05 21.27
N VAL A 21 -29.95 41.36 21.32
CA VAL A 21 -28.77 42.07 21.81
C VAL A 21 -27.50 41.22 21.86
N ILE A 22 -26.60 41.49 20.91
CA ILE A 22 -25.18 41.20 21.03
C ILE A 22 -24.68 41.92 22.28
N ASN A 23 -24.35 41.14 23.30
CA ASN A 23 -23.48 41.57 24.38
C ASN A 23 -22.33 40.58 24.44
N ASP A 24 -21.13 41.12 24.25
CA ASP A 24 -19.86 40.47 24.56
C ASP A 24 -19.91 39.80 25.95
N LYS A 25 -19.75 38.48 25.96
CA LYS A 25 -18.85 37.70 26.82
C LYS A 25 -19.09 36.20 26.61
N ASN A 26 -18.01 35.48 26.33
CA ASN A 26 -17.92 34.03 26.22
C ASN A 26 -18.60 33.30 27.38
N THR A 27 -19.87 32.95 27.20
CA THR A 27 -20.56 31.87 27.91
C THR A 27 -21.45 31.19 26.88
N THR A 28 -20.93 30.17 26.19
CA THR A 28 -21.78 29.22 25.47
C THR A 28 -22.65 28.50 26.51
N ASN A 29 -23.97 28.47 26.31
CA ASN A 29 -24.83 27.71 27.19
C ASN A 29 -24.70 26.21 26.83
N SER A 30 -24.84 25.33 27.83
CA SER A 30 -24.86 23.87 27.63
C SER A 30 -25.81 23.45 26.50
N ASP A 31 -26.96 24.12 26.38
CA ASP A 31 -27.92 23.88 25.31
C ASP A 31 -27.34 24.11 23.91
N ASP A 32 -26.51 25.15 23.71
CA ASP A 32 -25.93 25.51 22.41
C ASP A 32 -24.88 24.48 21.97
N GLU A 33 -24.02 24.03 22.88
CA GLU A 33 -23.02 23.00 22.57
C GLU A 33 -23.68 21.63 22.37
N CYS A 34 -24.71 21.31 23.15
CA CYS A 34 -25.50 20.11 22.91
C CYS A 34 -26.26 20.16 21.58
N GLN A 35 -26.69 21.34 21.09
CA GLN A 35 -27.22 21.45 19.72
C GLN A 35 -26.18 21.08 18.66
N ILE A 36 -24.91 21.42 18.85
CA ILE A 36 -23.84 21.00 17.93
C ILE A 36 -23.76 19.47 17.90
N TYR A 37 -23.69 18.83 19.06
CA TYR A 37 -23.71 17.36 19.16
C TYR A 37 -24.95 16.75 18.50
N TYR A 38 -26.15 17.23 18.81
CA TYR A 38 -27.40 16.73 18.25
C TYR A 38 -27.50 16.93 16.73
N SER A 39 -26.90 18.01 16.21
CA SER A 39 -26.82 18.25 14.76
C SER A 39 -25.96 17.23 14.04
N ILE A 40 -24.91 16.71 14.68
CA ILE A 40 -24.03 15.67 14.12
C ILE A 40 -24.76 14.33 14.06
N ILE A 41 -25.43 13.97 15.16
CA ILE A 41 -26.11 12.66 15.26
C ILE A 41 -27.51 12.65 14.63
N GLY A 42 -28.04 13.81 14.23
CA GLY A 42 -29.32 13.96 13.55
C GLY A 42 -30.56 13.83 14.44
N LYS A 43 -30.41 13.78 15.78
CA LYS A 43 -31.52 13.67 16.73
C LYS A 43 -31.13 14.24 18.10
N ASN A 44 -32.12 14.74 18.83
CA ASN A 44 -31.98 15.00 20.27
C ASN A 44 -32.35 13.74 21.04
N ASP A 45 -31.34 13.01 21.50
CA ASP A 45 -31.51 11.75 22.25
C ASP A 45 -31.18 11.88 23.75
N GLY A 46 -30.94 13.10 24.23
CA GLY A 46 -30.61 13.37 25.63
C GLY A 46 -29.22 12.88 26.08
N ARG A 47 -28.34 12.47 25.16
CA ARG A 47 -27.00 11.92 25.50
C ARG A 47 -25.89 12.97 25.59
N CYS A 48 -26.26 14.22 25.77
CA CYS A 48 -25.36 15.32 26.09
C CYS A 48 -25.67 15.79 27.52
N SER A 49 -24.82 15.46 28.50
CA SER A 49 -25.09 15.69 29.93
C SER A 49 -23.84 15.82 30.80
N GLU A 50 -23.95 16.40 32.00
CA GLU A 50 -22.86 16.46 32.99
C GLU A 50 -22.59 15.11 33.69
N ASP A 51 -23.62 14.26 33.85
CA ASP A 51 -23.57 12.99 34.59
C ASP A 51 -23.44 11.75 33.68
N SER A 52 -22.80 11.89 32.52
CA SER A 52 -22.64 10.77 31.57
C SER A 52 -21.71 9.69 32.13
N THR A 53 -22.31 8.67 32.75
CA THR A 53 -21.69 7.34 32.98
C THR A 53 -22.05 6.38 31.85
N TYR A 54 -22.18 6.89 30.62
CA TYR A 54 -22.51 6.06 29.47
C TYR A 54 -21.33 5.15 29.12
N MET A 55 -21.50 3.85 29.36
CA MET A 55 -20.61 2.80 28.85
C MET A 55 -21.32 2.08 27.70
N GLY A 56 -20.71 2.08 26.51
CA GLY A 56 -21.23 1.39 25.32
C GLY A 56 -20.78 2.01 24.00
N SER A 57 -21.16 1.39 22.89
CA SER A 57 -20.86 1.81 21.49
C SER A 57 -21.88 2.83 20.96
N TYR A 58 -22.29 3.77 21.80
CA TYR A 58 -23.30 4.76 21.46
C TYR A 58 -22.67 6.15 21.50
N SER A 59 -23.00 7.00 20.53
CA SER A 59 -22.61 8.42 20.58
C SER A 59 -23.07 9.07 21.89
N PHE A 60 -22.19 9.90 22.47
CA PHE A 60 -22.46 10.71 23.66
C PHE A 60 -21.57 11.96 23.72
N ALA A 61 -21.97 12.93 24.53
CA ALA A 61 -21.16 14.08 24.91
C ALA A 61 -21.24 14.32 26.42
N THR A 62 -20.08 14.58 27.04
CA THR A 62 -19.93 14.85 28.47
C THR A 62 -19.64 16.32 28.67
N LEU A 63 -20.41 16.97 29.55
CA LEU A 63 -20.17 18.37 29.92
C LEU A 63 -19.43 18.50 31.25
N LYS A 64 -18.71 19.60 31.39
CA LYS A 64 -18.17 20.10 32.65
C LYS A 64 -18.33 21.61 32.70
N ASN A 65 -19.03 22.11 33.73
CA ASN A 65 -19.33 23.53 33.88
C ASN A 65 -20.04 24.11 32.64
N GLY A 66 -20.98 23.36 32.07
CA GLY A 66 -21.73 23.78 30.88
C GLY A 66 -21.01 23.66 29.53
N HIS A 67 -19.78 23.12 29.48
CA HIS A 67 -19.03 22.93 28.23
C HIS A 67 -18.76 21.46 27.94
N ILE A 68 -18.88 21.03 26.68
CA ILE A 68 -18.49 19.70 26.21
C ILE A 68 -16.97 19.54 26.33
N ILE A 69 -16.56 18.62 27.19
CA ILE A 69 -15.14 18.26 27.41
C ILE A 69 -14.76 16.95 26.72
N GLU A 70 -15.74 16.08 26.47
CA GLU A 70 -15.53 14.76 25.87
C GLU A 70 -16.69 14.45 24.94
N MET A 71 -16.37 13.99 23.73
CA MET A 71 -17.35 13.58 22.74
C MET A 71 -16.92 12.26 22.10
N TYR A 72 -17.86 11.31 22.06
CA TYR A 72 -17.73 10.07 21.32
C TYR A 72 -18.83 10.00 20.27
N LEU A 73 -18.46 9.73 19.02
CA LEU A 73 -19.37 9.61 17.89
C LEU A 73 -19.15 8.26 17.21
N ASP A 74 -20.20 7.47 17.12
CA ASP A 74 -20.24 6.18 16.43
C ASP A 74 -21.48 6.12 15.52
N LEU A 75 -21.29 6.37 14.22
CA LEU A 75 -22.39 6.63 13.27
C LEU A 75 -22.03 6.25 11.82
N GLU A 76 -22.51 5.09 11.36
CA GLU A 76 -22.28 4.58 10.00
C GLU A 76 -22.86 5.46 8.88
N GLU A 77 -23.90 6.24 9.17
CA GLU A 77 -24.67 6.98 8.15
C GLU A 77 -24.20 8.42 7.94
N THR A 78 -23.37 8.98 8.83
CA THR A 78 -22.96 10.38 8.75
C THR A 78 -21.52 10.52 8.26
N ASP A 79 -21.36 11.20 7.14
CA ASP A 79 -20.08 11.52 6.52
C ASP A 79 -19.58 12.93 6.88
N LYS A 80 -20.34 13.67 7.69
CA LYS A 80 -20.11 15.10 7.93
C LYS A 80 -19.89 15.42 9.39
N ILE A 81 -18.83 16.18 9.62
CA ILE A 81 -18.63 16.96 10.82
C ILE A 81 -18.96 18.42 10.46
N PRO A 82 -19.91 19.08 11.15
CA PRO A 82 -20.28 20.45 10.84
C PRO A 82 -19.13 21.41 11.20
N PRO A 83 -18.92 22.50 10.44
CA PRO A 83 -17.89 23.49 10.74
C PRO A 83 -18.00 24.08 12.16
N SER A 84 -19.21 24.11 12.73
CA SER A 84 -19.47 24.56 14.10
C SER A 84 -18.78 23.74 15.18
N ILE A 85 -18.14 22.60 14.85
CA ILE A 85 -17.29 21.86 15.79
C ILE A 85 -16.17 22.75 16.37
N GLU A 86 -15.72 23.78 15.63
CA GLU A 86 -14.71 24.74 16.12
C GLU A 86 -15.16 25.49 17.38
N ASN A 87 -16.47 25.59 17.62
CA ASN A 87 -17.03 26.31 18.78
C ASN A 87 -16.87 25.50 20.09
N LEU A 88 -16.54 24.21 20.02
CA LEU A 88 -16.33 23.35 21.18
C LEU A 88 -14.93 23.54 21.77
N SER A 89 -14.61 24.79 22.12
CA SER A 89 -13.25 25.24 22.46
C SER A 89 -12.67 24.64 23.75
N GLU A 90 -13.52 24.10 24.63
CA GLU A 90 -13.13 23.43 25.88
C GLU A 90 -12.95 21.91 25.74
N MET A 91 -13.15 21.36 24.55
CA MET A 91 -13.08 19.92 24.33
C MET A 91 -11.66 19.39 24.53
N GLU A 92 -11.54 18.39 25.42
CA GLU A 92 -10.27 17.73 25.75
C GLU A 92 -10.15 16.34 25.10
N LYS A 93 -11.27 15.67 24.82
CA LYS A 93 -11.29 14.33 24.24
C LYS A 93 -12.30 14.22 23.11
N LEU A 94 -11.86 13.67 22.00
CA LEU A 94 -12.71 13.40 20.85
C LEU A 94 -12.43 12.01 20.32
N SER A 95 -13.49 11.24 20.10
CA SER A 95 -13.42 9.93 19.49
C SER A 95 -14.45 9.81 18.37
N LEU A 96 -13.98 9.53 17.18
CA LEU A 96 -14.79 9.26 15.99
C LEU A 96 -14.60 7.80 15.61
N SER A 97 -15.69 7.04 15.55
CA SER A 97 -15.65 5.63 15.21
C SER A 97 -16.70 5.25 14.18
N ILE A 98 -16.36 4.36 13.26
CA ILE A 98 -17.33 3.75 12.32
C ILE A 98 -18.12 4.83 11.56
N MET A 99 -17.42 5.83 11.02
CA MET A 99 -18.02 6.90 10.21
C MET A 99 -17.37 6.91 8.82
N PRO A 100 -18.14 7.09 7.73
CA PRO A 100 -17.62 7.15 6.37
C PRO A 100 -16.87 8.47 6.05
N ILE A 101 -16.11 9.01 7.00
CA ILE A 101 -15.34 10.25 6.86
C ILE A 101 -14.08 9.99 6.04
N GLU A 102 -13.96 10.70 4.91
CA GLU A 102 -12.81 10.62 4.00
C GLU A 102 -11.75 11.69 4.30
N GLU A 103 -12.16 12.84 4.83
CA GLU A 103 -11.29 13.94 5.23
C GLU A 103 -11.84 14.63 6.49
N LEU A 104 -10.93 15.14 7.34
CA LEU A 104 -11.30 15.97 8.48
C LEU A 104 -11.42 17.44 8.04
N PRO A 105 -12.46 18.18 8.46
CA PRO A 105 -12.62 19.60 8.10
C PRO A 105 -11.54 20.47 8.76
N ALA A 106 -11.15 21.58 8.13
CA ALA A 106 -10.10 22.46 8.66
C ALA A 106 -10.44 23.05 10.05
N GLU A 107 -11.73 23.29 10.29
CA GLU A 107 -12.28 23.76 11.57
C GLU A 107 -11.98 22.80 12.73
N PHE A 108 -11.82 21.51 12.45
CA PHE A 108 -11.44 20.49 13.43
C PHE A 108 -10.13 20.85 14.15
N PHE A 109 -9.15 21.42 13.44
CA PHE A 109 -7.84 21.71 14.00
C PHE A 109 -7.81 22.96 14.88
N LYS A 110 -8.94 23.66 15.04
CA LYS A 110 -9.11 24.80 15.98
C LYS A 110 -9.36 24.36 17.43
N LEU A 111 -9.53 23.07 17.68
CA LEU A 111 -9.74 22.48 19.00
C LEU A 111 -8.43 22.45 19.82
N LYS A 112 -7.90 23.62 20.19
CA LYS A 112 -6.56 23.76 20.76
C LYS A 112 -6.37 23.19 22.17
N LYS A 113 -7.45 22.78 22.86
CA LYS A 113 -7.41 22.12 24.18
C LYS A 113 -7.46 20.58 24.11
N LEU A 114 -7.53 20.02 22.90
CA LEU A 114 -7.64 18.57 22.72
C LEU A 114 -6.38 17.85 23.22
N LYS A 115 -6.58 16.90 24.13
CA LYS A 115 -5.53 16.06 24.74
C LYS A 115 -5.58 14.63 24.23
N GLU A 116 -6.76 14.13 23.89
CA GLU A 116 -6.96 12.76 23.37
C GLU A 116 -7.79 12.80 22.10
N LEU A 117 -7.26 12.22 21.03
CA LEU A 117 -7.95 12.08 19.76
C LEU A 117 -7.91 10.62 19.29
N LYS A 118 -9.08 10.06 19.04
CA LYS A 118 -9.26 8.70 18.49
C LYS A 118 -10.04 8.77 17.19
N LEU A 119 -9.43 8.27 16.12
CA LEU A 119 -10.00 8.16 14.79
C LEU A 119 -9.92 6.70 14.38
N PHE A 120 -11.03 5.98 14.52
CA PHE A 120 -11.02 4.52 14.39
C PHE A 120 -12.06 4.04 13.41
N ARG A 121 -11.71 3.17 12.46
CA ARG A 121 -12.68 2.70 11.45
C ARG A 121 -13.34 3.85 10.68
N LEU A 122 -12.52 4.80 10.27
CA LEU A 122 -12.88 5.87 9.32
C LEU A 122 -12.45 5.48 7.90
N ARG A 123 -12.75 6.33 6.91
CA ARG A 123 -12.34 6.16 5.50
C ARG A 123 -11.28 7.17 5.07
N LEU A 124 -10.49 7.69 6.03
CA LEU A 124 -9.49 8.73 5.76
C LEU A 124 -8.51 8.28 4.68
N GLU A 125 -8.30 9.13 3.69
CA GLU A 125 -7.33 8.83 2.61
C GLU A 125 -5.89 9.03 3.06
N LYS A 126 -5.68 9.98 3.96
CA LYS A 126 -4.38 10.38 4.51
C LYS A 126 -4.54 10.93 5.92
N ILE A 127 -3.44 11.02 6.65
CA ILE A 127 -3.36 11.83 7.87
C ILE A 127 -3.14 13.29 7.42
N PRO A 128 -4.03 14.23 7.75
CA PRO A 128 -3.88 15.63 7.37
C PRO A 128 -2.69 16.28 8.11
N PRO A 129 -1.81 17.03 7.43
CA PRO A 129 -0.70 17.75 8.06
C PRO A 129 -1.13 18.69 9.21
N GLU A 130 -2.33 19.24 9.14
CA GLU A 130 -2.94 20.11 10.14
C GLU A 130 -3.10 19.44 11.51
N ILE A 131 -2.98 18.09 11.59
CA ILE A 131 -2.92 17.37 12.87
C ILE A 131 -1.82 17.92 13.79
N GLY A 132 -0.73 18.42 13.20
CA GLY A 132 0.39 19.04 13.93
C GLY A 132 0.04 20.34 14.65
N GLU A 133 -1.13 20.92 14.39
CA GLU A 133 -1.60 22.13 15.07
C GLU A 133 -2.29 21.88 16.42
N LEU A 134 -2.54 20.63 16.77
CA LEU A 134 -3.17 20.22 18.04
C LEU A 134 -2.10 20.10 19.15
N SER A 135 -1.41 21.20 19.46
CA SER A 135 -0.18 21.20 20.28
C SER A 135 -0.33 20.63 21.71
N GLU A 136 -1.56 20.54 22.23
CA GLU A 136 -1.86 19.97 23.55
C GLU A 136 -2.09 18.45 23.54
N LEU A 137 -2.04 17.81 22.37
CA LEU A 137 -2.36 16.39 22.23
C LEU A 137 -1.34 15.50 22.95
N GLU A 138 -1.84 14.67 23.85
CA GLU A 138 -1.07 13.68 24.61
C GLU A 138 -1.27 12.26 24.06
N LYS A 139 -2.44 11.98 23.45
CA LYS A 139 -2.77 10.67 22.90
C LYS A 139 -3.43 10.80 21.53
N LEU A 140 -2.85 10.11 20.55
CA LEU A 140 -3.37 10.03 19.19
C LEU A 140 -3.55 8.57 18.79
N THR A 141 -4.75 8.21 18.36
CA THR A 141 -5.05 6.93 17.70
C THR A 141 -5.64 7.20 16.33
N ILE A 142 -5.03 6.67 15.28
CA ILE A 142 -5.59 6.64 13.92
C ILE A 142 -5.46 5.22 13.41
N GLY A 143 -6.52 4.42 13.57
CA GLY A 143 -6.41 2.97 13.38
C GLY A 143 -7.60 2.33 12.69
N MET A 144 -7.35 1.13 12.16
CA MET A 144 -8.34 0.30 11.46
C MET A 144 -9.09 1.07 10.37
N ASN A 145 -8.38 1.88 9.59
CA ASN A 145 -8.99 2.65 8.51
C ASN A 145 -9.60 1.70 7.47
N GLU A 146 -10.88 1.86 7.17
CA GLU A 146 -11.64 0.90 6.34
C GLU A 146 -11.07 0.79 4.92
N ARG A 147 -10.57 1.89 4.36
CA ARG A 147 -9.96 1.90 3.02
C ARG A 147 -8.54 1.34 3.06
N ASN A 148 -7.88 1.39 4.21
CA ASN A 148 -6.50 0.95 4.40
C ASN A 148 -5.52 1.59 3.38
N VAL A 149 -5.75 2.87 3.02
CA VAL A 149 -4.97 3.60 1.98
C VAL A 149 -3.94 4.58 2.55
N ILE A 150 -3.90 4.78 3.87
CA ILE A 150 -2.90 5.66 4.49
C ILE A 150 -1.53 5.00 4.41
N THR A 151 -0.64 5.57 3.59
CA THR A 151 0.71 5.02 3.32
C THR A 151 1.85 5.80 3.97
N GLU A 152 1.59 7.03 4.43
CA GLU A 152 2.60 7.93 4.98
C GLU A 152 2.13 8.67 6.23
N ILE A 153 3.11 9.11 7.02
CA ILE A 153 2.91 9.97 8.20
C ILE A 153 3.41 11.37 7.84
N PRO A 154 2.57 12.43 7.91
CA PRO A 154 3.02 13.79 7.63
C PRO A 154 4.04 14.25 8.68
N ASN A 155 5.05 14.99 8.24
CA ASN A 155 6.11 15.48 9.13
C ASN A 155 5.57 16.42 10.23
N GLU A 156 4.44 17.06 9.97
CA GLU A 156 3.76 17.95 10.90
C GLU A 156 3.27 17.22 12.16
N LEU A 157 2.97 15.92 12.09
CA LEU A 157 2.59 15.12 13.27
C LEU A 157 3.68 15.18 14.35
N PHE A 158 4.96 15.25 13.96
CA PHE A 158 6.08 15.28 14.90
C PHE A 158 6.23 16.63 15.62
N LYS A 159 5.41 17.64 15.30
CA LYS A 159 5.30 18.89 16.07
C LYS A 159 4.58 18.71 17.41
N LEU A 160 3.88 17.59 17.61
CA LEU A 160 3.12 17.27 18.82
C LEU A 160 4.03 16.89 20.00
N LYS A 161 4.76 17.86 20.56
CA LYS A 161 5.81 17.63 21.58
C LYS A 161 5.29 17.09 22.93
N LYS A 162 3.98 17.10 23.17
CA LYS A 162 3.34 16.55 24.38
C LYS A 162 2.85 15.12 24.21
N LEU A 163 3.00 14.54 23.01
CA LEU A 163 2.45 13.23 22.69
C LEU A 163 3.17 12.13 23.49
N LYS A 164 2.39 11.37 24.26
CA LYS A 164 2.82 10.23 25.09
C LYS A 164 2.39 8.90 24.51
N TYR A 165 1.29 8.89 23.76
CA TYR A 165 0.73 7.69 23.12
C TYR A 165 0.44 7.95 21.65
N LEU A 166 1.02 7.13 20.79
CA LEU A 166 0.77 7.14 19.34
C LEU A 166 0.43 5.73 18.87
N ASN A 167 -0.78 5.54 18.38
CA ASN A 167 -1.21 4.30 17.73
C ASN A 167 -1.67 4.61 16.30
N LEU A 168 -0.98 4.05 15.30
CA LEU A 168 -1.35 4.12 13.88
C LEU A 168 -1.55 2.71 13.28
N GLU A 169 -2.08 1.78 14.05
CA GLU A 169 -2.25 0.39 13.64
C GLU A 169 -3.25 0.18 12.50
N SER A 170 -3.11 -0.93 11.77
CA SER A 170 -4.05 -1.33 10.72
C SER A 170 -4.26 -0.24 9.67
N ASN A 171 -3.13 0.26 9.14
CA ASN A 171 -3.05 1.13 7.98
C ASN A 171 -2.10 0.49 6.94
N SER A 172 -1.77 1.21 5.86
CA SER A 172 -0.81 0.75 4.84
C SER A 172 0.52 1.51 4.91
N ILE A 173 0.91 1.98 6.10
CA ILE A 173 2.08 2.85 6.26
C ILE A 173 3.35 2.08 5.92
N GLU A 174 4.15 2.63 5.00
CA GLU A 174 5.34 1.94 4.50
C GLU A 174 6.63 2.26 5.29
N LYS A 175 6.65 3.40 5.98
CA LYS A 175 7.86 3.98 6.57
C LYS A 175 7.54 4.76 7.83
N ILE A 176 8.41 4.65 8.84
CA ILE A 176 8.45 5.59 9.96
C ILE A 176 9.48 6.68 9.60
N PRO A 177 9.08 7.96 9.49
CA PRO A 177 10.01 9.07 9.24
C PRO A 177 11.05 9.23 10.36
N SER A 178 12.26 9.71 10.02
CA SER A 178 13.31 10.02 11.02
C SER A 178 12.87 11.04 12.06
N SER A 179 11.94 11.94 11.70
CA SER A 179 11.30 12.90 12.59
C SER A 179 10.59 12.27 13.80
N ILE A 180 10.38 10.94 13.83
CA ILE A 180 9.88 10.21 15.00
C ILE A 180 10.70 10.52 16.25
N GLY A 181 12.03 10.69 16.11
CA GLY A 181 12.93 10.99 17.21
C GLY A 181 12.63 12.32 17.92
N GLU A 182 11.85 13.21 17.29
CA GLU A 182 11.47 14.48 17.89
C GLU A 182 10.31 14.39 18.91
N LEU A 183 9.65 13.23 19.05
CA LEU A 183 8.59 13.00 20.03
C LEU A 183 9.17 12.55 21.38
N SER A 184 9.95 13.43 22.02
CA SER A 184 10.72 13.10 23.24
C SER A 184 9.90 12.64 24.44
N GLU A 185 8.59 12.93 24.46
CA GLU A 185 7.65 12.53 25.51
C GLU A 185 6.94 11.20 25.25
N LEU A 186 7.20 10.54 24.12
CA LEU A 186 6.49 9.33 23.71
C LEU A 186 6.82 8.16 24.64
N GLU A 187 5.78 7.55 25.21
CA GLU A 187 5.87 6.40 26.12
C GLU A 187 5.36 5.12 25.46
N ILE A 188 4.35 5.20 24.59
CA ILE A 188 3.76 4.06 23.90
C ILE A 188 3.67 4.37 22.41
N PHE A 189 4.25 3.49 21.60
CA PHE A 189 4.20 3.59 20.15
C PHE A 189 3.77 2.26 19.53
N THR A 190 2.63 2.29 18.81
CA THR A 190 2.05 1.14 18.13
C THR A 190 1.88 1.43 16.65
N MET A 191 2.40 0.53 15.82
CA MET A 191 2.32 0.54 14.35
C MET A 191 1.98 -0.85 13.81
N ASN A 192 1.27 -1.66 14.59
CA ASN A 192 0.91 -3.03 14.21
C ASN A 192 0.13 -3.05 12.89
N SER A 193 0.25 -4.14 12.12
CA SER A 193 -0.50 -4.35 10.87
C SER A 193 -0.33 -3.18 9.88
N ASN A 194 0.91 -2.90 9.51
CA ASN A 194 1.28 -1.91 8.49
C ASN A 194 2.20 -2.56 7.43
N GLN A 195 2.83 -1.76 6.57
CA GLN A 195 3.74 -2.24 5.50
C GLN A 195 5.19 -1.81 5.73
N ILE A 196 5.58 -1.58 7.00
CA ILE A 196 6.88 -1.00 7.36
C ILE A 196 8.01 -1.95 6.99
N LYS A 197 9.00 -1.47 6.23
CA LYS A 197 10.14 -2.29 5.75
C LYS A 197 11.39 -2.16 6.61
N GLY A 198 11.53 -1.08 7.35
CA GLY A 198 12.70 -0.78 8.17
C GLY A 198 12.41 0.33 9.18
N LEU A 199 13.27 0.40 10.19
CA LEU A 199 13.15 1.38 11.28
C LEU A 199 14.23 2.46 11.14
N PRO A 200 13.91 3.74 11.36
CA PRO A 200 14.90 4.81 11.38
C PRO A 200 15.79 4.71 12.62
N ASN A 201 17.05 5.14 12.50
CA ASN A 201 17.98 5.16 13.64
C ASN A 201 17.48 6.11 14.76
N GLU A 202 16.78 7.16 14.37
CA GLU A 202 16.19 8.17 15.24
C GLU A 202 15.13 7.61 16.20
N LEU A 203 14.62 6.39 15.95
CA LEU A 203 13.77 5.70 16.91
C LEU A 203 14.46 5.57 18.28
N GLY A 204 15.77 5.36 18.29
CA GLY A 204 16.58 5.29 19.52
C GLY A 204 16.59 6.57 20.35
N GLN A 205 16.15 7.72 19.80
CA GLN A 205 16.07 9.00 20.52
C GLN A 205 14.89 9.07 21.50
N LEU A 206 13.92 8.15 21.41
CA LEU A 206 12.73 8.10 22.25
C LEU A 206 13.03 7.59 23.68
N LYS A 207 13.75 8.39 24.48
CA LYS A 207 14.28 7.95 25.79
C LYS A 207 13.21 7.64 26.85
N LYS A 208 11.95 8.04 26.63
CA LYS A 208 10.82 7.75 27.51
C LYS A 208 9.96 6.56 27.06
N LEU A 209 10.29 5.96 25.91
CA LEU A 209 9.49 4.88 25.34
C LEU A 209 9.54 3.64 26.22
N LYS A 210 8.37 3.17 26.63
CA LYS A 210 8.14 1.98 27.46
C LYS A 210 7.59 0.82 26.65
N GLU A 211 6.77 1.11 25.63
CA GLU A 211 6.15 0.08 24.80
C GLU A 211 6.31 0.40 23.33
N LEU A 212 6.87 -0.56 22.58
CA LEU A 212 7.01 -0.50 21.13
C LEU A 212 6.41 -1.76 20.50
N GLN A 213 5.34 -1.57 19.72
CA GLN A 213 4.62 -2.65 19.05
C GLN A 213 4.64 -2.44 17.53
N LEU A 214 5.23 -3.38 16.82
CA LEU A 214 5.51 -3.35 15.38
C LEU A 214 5.12 -4.68 14.71
N GLU A 215 4.14 -5.38 15.26
CA GLU A 215 3.70 -6.69 14.79
C GLU A 215 3.07 -6.61 13.39
N TYR A 216 3.09 -7.71 12.63
CA TYR A 216 2.48 -7.78 11.30
C TYR A 216 2.97 -6.65 10.37
N ASN A 217 4.27 -6.60 10.14
CA ASN A 217 4.92 -5.65 9.23
C ASN A 217 5.90 -6.40 8.30
N ASN A 218 6.69 -5.67 7.52
CA ASN A 218 7.69 -6.22 6.59
C ASN A 218 9.12 -5.88 7.04
N ILE A 219 9.37 -5.73 8.34
CA ILE A 219 10.64 -5.23 8.88
C ILE A 219 11.72 -6.31 8.70
N LYS A 220 12.83 -5.93 8.08
CA LYS A 220 13.94 -6.87 7.79
C LYS A 220 15.09 -6.83 8.79
N ALA A 221 15.27 -5.70 9.46
CA ALA A 221 16.38 -5.48 10.39
C ALA A 221 15.97 -4.52 11.50
N ILE A 222 16.51 -4.77 12.68
CA ILE A 222 16.43 -3.87 13.84
C ILE A 222 17.72 -3.04 13.87
N PRO A 223 17.66 -1.70 13.91
CA PRO A 223 18.86 -0.87 14.00
C PRO A 223 19.53 -1.03 15.37
N SER A 224 20.86 -0.89 15.43
CA SER A 224 21.61 -0.96 16.70
C SER A 224 21.15 0.10 17.71
N THR A 225 20.62 1.23 17.24
CA THR A 225 20.08 2.30 18.11
C THR A 225 18.85 1.86 18.91
N ILE A 226 18.26 0.69 18.63
CA ILE A 226 17.21 0.10 19.48
C ILE A 226 17.69 -0.03 20.93
N GLY A 227 18.97 -0.35 21.14
CA GLY A 227 19.55 -0.51 22.47
C GLY A 227 19.62 0.76 23.30
N GLU A 228 19.35 1.92 22.69
CA GLU A 228 19.33 3.20 23.37
C GLU A 228 17.97 3.56 24.00
N LEU A 229 16.94 2.72 23.81
CA LEU A 229 15.62 2.87 24.43
C LEU A 229 15.65 2.41 25.89
N SER A 230 16.34 3.18 26.75
CA SER A 230 16.67 2.78 28.12
C SER A 230 15.47 2.49 29.03
N GLU A 231 14.28 3.01 28.70
CA GLU A 231 13.04 2.81 29.45
C GLU A 231 12.14 1.70 28.88
N LEU A 232 12.55 1.02 27.81
CA LEU A 232 11.69 0.07 27.12
C LEU A 232 11.43 -1.17 27.99
N GLU A 233 10.14 -1.47 28.16
CA GLU A 233 9.64 -2.61 28.93
C GLU A 233 9.00 -3.67 28.04
N ILE A 234 8.36 -3.27 26.94
CA ILE A 234 7.67 -4.17 26.01
C ILE A 234 8.15 -3.89 24.59
N LEU A 235 8.64 -4.94 23.93
CA LEU A 235 8.98 -4.93 22.51
C LEU A 235 8.31 -6.11 21.82
N THR A 236 7.35 -5.84 20.95
CA THR A 236 6.73 -6.86 20.10
C THR A 236 6.96 -6.54 18.63
N MET A 237 7.57 -7.48 17.92
CA MET A 237 7.83 -7.41 16.48
C MET A 237 7.51 -8.75 15.80
N SER A 238 6.49 -9.43 16.31
CA SER A 238 6.04 -10.71 15.75
C SER A 238 5.58 -10.54 14.29
N ARG A 239 5.70 -11.59 13.47
CA ARG A 239 5.27 -11.58 12.07
C ARG A 239 5.91 -10.46 11.26
N ASN A 240 7.23 -10.50 11.20
CA ASN A 240 8.08 -9.66 10.37
C ASN A 240 9.06 -10.53 9.55
N GLN A 241 10.09 -9.93 8.96
CA GLN A 241 11.10 -10.60 8.12
C GLN A 241 12.50 -10.46 8.74
N ILE A 242 12.59 -10.42 10.07
CA ILE A 242 13.83 -10.15 10.80
C ILE A 242 14.72 -11.39 10.76
N LYS A 243 15.96 -11.23 10.30
CA LYS A 243 16.94 -12.33 10.19
C LYS A 243 17.97 -12.37 11.31
N GLU A 244 18.37 -11.18 11.76
CA GLU A 244 19.44 -11.01 12.71
C GLU A 244 19.01 -10.05 13.83
N LEU A 245 19.51 -10.30 15.03
CA LEU A 245 19.31 -9.45 16.20
C LEU A 245 20.60 -8.67 16.47
N PRO A 246 20.56 -7.33 16.53
CA PRO A 246 21.75 -6.55 16.89
C PRO A 246 22.12 -6.81 18.36
N GLU A 247 23.42 -6.85 18.67
CA GLU A 247 23.91 -7.06 20.05
C GLU A 247 23.35 -6.00 21.02
N GLU A 248 23.14 -4.78 20.52
CA GLU A 248 22.60 -3.67 21.27
C GLU A 248 21.16 -3.89 21.74
N LEU A 249 20.38 -4.76 21.10
CA LEU A 249 19.04 -5.16 21.58
C LEU A 249 19.11 -5.67 23.03
N PHE A 250 20.20 -6.34 23.38
CA PHE A 250 20.42 -6.92 24.71
C PHE A 250 20.93 -5.91 25.76
N ASN A 251 21.00 -4.62 25.40
CA ASN A 251 21.25 -3.51 26.32
C ASN A 251 19.97 -3.00 27.00
N LEU A 252 18.79 -3.45 26.57
CA LEU A 252 17.48 -3.05 27.12
C LEU A 252 17.23 -3.65 28.51
N LYS A 253 17.90 -3.12 29.54
CA LYS A 253 17.89 -3.71 30.91
C LYS A 253 16.53 -3.71 31.61
N LYS A 254 15.58 -2.89 31.15
CA LYS A 254 14.21 -2.82 31.70
C LYS A 254 13.21 -3.70 30.96
N LEU A 255 13.64 -4.40 29.90
CA LEU A 255 12.75 -5.19 29.06
C LEU A 255 12.13 -6.35 29.85
N LYS A 256 10.81 -6.41 29.87
CA LYS A 256 9.97 -7.41 30.54
C LYS A 256 9.35 -8.37 29.54
N GLU A 257 9.05 -7.89 28.33
CA GLU A 257 8.41 -8.68 27.29
C GLU A 257 9.10 -8.47 25.95
N LEU A 258 9.53 -9.59 25.34
CA LEU A 258 10.12 -9.63 24.00
C LEU A 258 9.40 -10.70 23.17
N ASP A 259 8.64 -10.25 22.17
CA ASP A 259 8.03 -11.14 21.18
C ASP A 259 8.65 -10.90 19.80
N LEU A 260 9.37 -11.91 19.32
CA LEU A 260 10.00 -11.97 18.00
C LEU A 260 9.50 -13.19 17.22
N SER A 261 8.34 -13.74 17.57
CA SER A 261 7.77 -14.92 16.90
C SER A 261 7.40 -14.66 15.44
N SER A 262 7.34 -15.73 14.63
CA SER A 262 7.06 -15.63 13.19
C SER A 262 7.99 -14.64 12.48
N ASN A 263 9.29 -14.87 12.59
CA ASN A 263 10.34 -14.12 11.90
C ASN A 263 11.30 -15.10 11.19
N GLU A 264 12.41 -14.60 10.67
CA GLU A 264 13.43 -15.38 9.96
C GLU A 264 14.72 -15.51 10.79
N ILE A 265 14.64 -15.47 12.13
CA ILE A 265 15.82 -15.45 12.99
C ILE A 265 16.48 -16.82 13.01
N GLU A 266 17.78 -16.89 12.73
CA GLU A 266 18.54 -18.15 12.73
C GLU A 266 19.32 -18.40 14.03
N LYS A 267 19.76 -17.32 14.69
CA LYS A 267 20.66 -17.38 15.85
C LYS A 267 20.31 -16.33 16.88
N VAL A 268 20.52 -16.68 18.14
CA VAL A 268 20.44 -15.76 19.28
C VAL A 268 21.80 -15.75 19.96
N SER A 269 22.40 -14.57 20.13
CA SER A 269 23.71 -14.46 20.76
C SER A 269 23.65 -14.68 22.26
N SER A 270 24.80 -15.00 22.87
CA SER A 270 24.89 -15.19 24.33
C SER A 270 24.50 -13.94 25.13
N SER A 271 24.49 -12.76 24.51
CA SER A 271 24.07 -11.51 25.13
C SER A 271 22.60 -11.52 25.54
N ILE A 272 21.76 -12.43 25.06
CA ILE A 272 20.37 -12.59 25.54
C ILE A 272 20.27 -12.68 27.07
N GLY A 273 21.26 -13.32 27.72
CA GLY A 273 21.34 -13.45 29.18
C GLY A 273 21.49 -12.12 29.94
N ASN A 274 21.71 -11.01 29.23
CA ASN A 274 21.75 -9.66 29.78
C ASN A 274 20.37 -9.07 30.10
N LEU A 275 19.29 -9.63 29.55
CA LEU A 275 17.92 -9.18 29.75
C LEU A 275 17.34 -9.71 31.06
N THR A 276 17.98 -9.41 32.18
CA THR A 276 17.68 -10.04 33.49
C THR A 276 16.28 -9.73 34.05
N GLU A 277 15.59 -8.72 33.52
CA GLU A 277 14.22 -8.35 33.89
C GLU A 277 13.13 -9.06 33.07
N LEU A 278 13.53 -9.86 32.08
CA LEU A 278 12.62 -10.46 31.12
C LEU A 278 11.71 -11.52 31.78
N LYS A 279 10.41 -11.37 31.55
CA LYS A 279 9.35 -12.24 32.07
C LYS A 279 8.72 -13.08 30.98
N LYS A 280 8.61 -12.53 29.77
CA LYS A 280 8.05 -13.21 28.60
C LYS A 280 9.02 -13.11 27.44
N LEU A 281 9.35 -14.26 26.86
CA LEU A 281 10.23 -14.37 25.71
C LEU A 281 9.63 -15.35 24.71
N ASN A 282 9.35 -14.85 23.50
CA ASN A 282 8.75 -15.63 22.42
C ASN A 282 9.59 -15.55 21.15
N PHE A 283 10.07 -16.71 20.71
CA PHE A 283 10.82 -16.96 19.49
C PHE A 283 10.15 -18.02 18.61
N TYR A 284 8.89 -18.38 18.89
CA TYR A 284 8.16 -19.39 18.12
C TYR A 284 8.14 -19.07 16.62
N ASP A 285 8.13 -20.09 15.76
CA ASP A 285 8.07 -19.90 14.30
C ASP A 285 9.24 -19.02 13.77
N ASN A 286 10.47 -19.46 14.09
CA ASN A 286 11.74 -18.93 13.59
C ASN A 286 12.64 -20.10 13.17
N TYR A 287 13.86 -19.81 12.71
CA TYR A 287 14.86 -20.82 12.30
C TYR A 287 15.94 -21.08 13.38
N ILE A 288 15.65 -20.76 14.64
CA ILE A 288 16.60 -20.93 15.76
C ILE A 288 16.78 -22.42 16.05
N THR A 289 17.97 -22.96 15.75
CA THR A 289 18.27 -24.38 15.95
C THR A 289 18.80 -24.74 17.34
N GLU A 290 19.39 -23.76 18.03
CA GLU A 290 19.91 -23.89 19.38
C GLU A 290 19.82 -22.54 20.12
N LEU A 291 19.51 -22.60 21.41
CA LEU A 291 19.57 -21.44 22.31
C LEU A 291 20.91 -21.44 23.05
N PRO A 292 21.52 -20.26 23.29
CA PRO A 292 22.77 -20.18 24.05
C PRO A 292 22.55 -20.53 25.53
N ASP A 293 23.57 -21.08 26.19
CA ASP A 293 23.52 -21.44 27.62
C ASP A 293 23.16 -20.27 28.53
N SER A 294 23.47 -19.04 28.11
CA SER A 294 23.13 -17.80 28.83
C SER A 294 21.63 -17.55 28.95
N ILE A 295 20.79 -18.28 28.21
CA ILE A 295 19.33 -18.25 28.40
C ILE A 295 18.94 -18.62 29.83
N ASN A 296 19.77 -19.43 30.51
CA ASN A 296 19.58 -19.81 31.92
C ASN A 296 19.77 -18.64 32.89
N ASN A 297 20.35 -17.52 32.45
CA ASN A 297 20.46 -16.30 33.28
C ASN A 297 19.13 -15.55 33.39
N LEU A 298 18.14 -15.86 32.54
CA LEU A 298 16.81 -15.24 32.53
C LEU A 298 15.91 -15.81 33.65
N SER A 299 16.32 -15.60 34.89
CA SER A 299 15.68 -16.17 36.08
C SER A 299 14.24 -15.70 36.36
N LYS A 300 13.77 -14.65 35.69
CA LYS A 300 12.43 -14.07 35.86
C LYS A 300 11.40 -14.54 34.83
N LEU A 301 11.76 -15.42 33.90
CA LEU A 301 10.84 -15.95 32.91
C LEU A 301 9.67 -16.68 33.58
N GLU A 302 8.45 -16.29 33.23
CA GLU A 302 7.21 -16.87 33.76
C GLU A 302 6.93 -18.25 33.15
N TYR A 303 7.41 -18.46 31.91
CA TYR A 303 7.26 -19.69 31.15
C TYR A 303 8.59 -20.04 30.45
N PRO A 304 8.82 -21.33 30.13
CA PRO A 304 9.95 -21.72 29.29
C PRO A 304 9.96 -20.97 27.96
N VAL A 305 11.14 -20.71 27.42
CA VAL A 305 11.31 -20.00 26.14
C VAL A 305 10.52 -20.71 25.03
N ASN A 306 9.54 -20.00 24.47
CA ASN A 306 8.75 -20.52 23.38
C ASN A 306 9.56 -20.41 22.08
N HIS A 307 10.04 -21.54 21.55
CA HIS A 307 10.77 -21.63 20.28
C HIS A 307 10.45 -22.98 19.61
N GLU A 308 10.55 -23.05 18.29
CA GLU A 308 10.32 -24.30 17.57
C GLU A 308 11.50 -25.27 17.77
N THR A 309 11.22 -26.56 17.94
CA THR A 309 12.28 -27.57 18.13
C THR A 309 13.05 -27.79 16.84
N LYS A 310 14.36 -28.03 16.94
CA LYS A 310 15.26 -28.35 15.82
C LYS A 310 14.69 -29.37 14.82
N ASP A 311 14.02 -30.42 15.29
CA ASP A 311 13.47 -31.47 14.42
C ASP A 311 12.28 -30.98 13.58
N LYS A 312 11.39 -30.16 14.16
CA LYS A 312 10.28 -29.53 13.42
C LYS A 312 10.79 -28.52 12.39
N ILE A 313 11.82 -27.74 12.74
CA ILE A 313 12.46 -26.80 11.80
C ILE A 313 13.04 -27.57 10.61
N LYS A 314 13.75 -28.68 10.86
CA LYS A 314 14.27 -29.55 9.78
C LYS A 314 13.16 -30.09 8.89
N GLU A 315 12.08 -30.61 9.47
CA GLU A 315 10.94 -31.14 8.71
C GLU A 315 10.32 -30.07 7.81
N ARG A 316 10.17 -28.84 8.32
CA ARG A 316 9.67 -27.70 7.54
C ARG A 316 10.61 -27.33 6.39
N ILE A 317 11.91 -27.17 6.67
CA ILE A 317 12.91 -26.84 5.63
C ILE A 317 12.93 -27.92 4.54
N GLU A 318 12.95 -29.21 4.92
CA GLU A 318 12.89 -30.31 3.96
C GLU A 318 11.62 -30.28 3.10
N TYR A 319 10.48 -29.91 3.69
CA TYR A 319 9.22 -29.74 2.97
C TYR A 319 9.27 -28.57 1.98
N GLU A 320 9.77 -27.41 2.41
CA GLU A 320 9.90 -26.20 1.58
C GLU A 320 10.85 -26.41 0.40
N GLU A 321 12.01 -27.01 0.62
CA GLU A 321 12.96 -27.37 -0.45
C GLU A 321 12.36 -28.35 -1.45
N LYS A 322 11.49 -29.26 -1.00
CA LYS A 322 10.80 -30.22 -1.86
C LYS A 322 9.73 -29.55 -2.72
N GLU A 323 8.96 -28.61 -2.15
CA GLU A 323 7.98 -27.82 -2.89
C GLU A 323 8.66 -26.89 -3.90
N GLU A 324 9.76 -26.22 -3.53
CA GLU A 324 10.49 -25.37 -4.46
C GLU A 324 11.03 -26.17 -5.66
N ARG A 325 11.58 -27.37 -5.41
CA ARG A 325 11.97 -28.31 -6.48
C ARG A 325 10.81 -28.65 -7.41
N ARG A 326 9.63 -28.97 -6.87
CA ARG A 326 8.42 -29.25 -7.66
C ARG A 326 8.00 -28.08 -8.54
N ILE A 327 8.02 -26.86 -8.00
CA ILE A 327 7.67 -25.63 -8.73
C ILE A 327 8.68 -25.34 -9.85
N ASN A 328 9.98 -25.50 -9.58
CA ASN A 328 11.04 -25.30 -10.57
C ASN A 328 10.96 -26.32 -11.71
N GLU A 329 10.68 -27.59 -11.41
CA GLU A 329 10.43 -28.61 -12.44
C GLU A 329 9.23 -28.27 -13.31
N LYS A 330 8.12 -27.79 -12.71
CA LYS A 330 6.93 -27.37 -13.45
C LYS A 330 7.24 -26.20 -14.39
N ARG A 331 7.88 -25.14 -13.87
CA ARG A 331 8.30 -23.98 -14.67
C ARG A 331 9.24 -24.38 -15.81
N HIS A 332 10.17 -25.29 -15.55
CA HIS A 332 11.08 -25.78 -16.60
C HIS A 332 10.32 -26.51 -17.70
N LYS A 333 9.35 -27.38 -17.36
CA LYS A 333 8.49 -28.05 -18.35
C LYS A 333 7.68 -27.05 -19.17
N GLU A 334 7.07 -26.06 -18.53
CA GLU A 334 6.31 -24.99 -19.21
C GLU A 334 7.20 -24.18 -20.16
N LEU A 335 8.41 -23.82 -19.74
CA LEU A 335 9.38 -23.11 -20.57
C LEU A 335 9.80 -23.95 -21.80
N VAL A 336 10.09 -25.23 -21.59
CA VAL A 336 10.45 -26.15 -22.70
C VAL A 336 9.30 -26.25 -23.70
N ILE A 337 8.05 -26.41 -23.23
CA ILE A 337 6.87 -26.44 -24.10
C ILE A 337 6.74 -25.12 -24.88
N ALA A 338 6.91 -23.97 -24.23
CA ALA A 338 6.84 -22.67 -24.88
C ALA A 338 7.92 -22.50 -25.97
N ILE A 339 9.16 -22.93 -25.72
CA ILE A 339 10.25 -22.91 -26.71
C ILE A 339 9.90 -23.79 -27.90
N VAL A 340 9.38 -25.00 -27.67
CA VAL A 340 8.96 -25.91 -28.74
C VAL A 340 7.87 -25.29 -29.60
N ILE A 341 6.84 -24.70 -28.99
CA ILE A 341 5.77 -23.99 -29.71
C ILE A 341 6.33 -22.84 -30.54
N TYR A 342 7.24 -22.04 -29.98
CA TYR A 342 7.89 -20.93 -30.67
C TYR A 342 8.69 -21.38 -31.89
N VAL A 343 9.47 -22.46 -31.76
CA VAL A 343 10.20 -23.07 -32.89
C VAL A 343 9.24 -23.55 -33.97
N ILE A 344 8.14 -24.21 -33.59
CA ILE A 344 7.10 -24.65 -34.55
C ILE A 344 6.50 -23.44 -35.28
N MET A 345 6.19 -22.34 -34.57
CA MET A 345 5.67 -21.12 -35.19
C MET A 345 6.64 -20.50 -36.19
N ILE A 346 7.95 -20.45 -35.87
CA ILE A 346 8.98 -19.99 -36.81
C ILE A 346 9.00 -20.87 -38.06
N LEU A 347 8.98 -22.20 -37.90
CA LEU A 347 8.97 -23.13 -39.03
C LEU A 347 7.74 -22.93 -39.91
N VAL A 348 6.55 -22.78 -39.32
CA VAL A 348 5.32 -22.48 -40.05
C VAL A 348 5.43 -21.14 -40.80
N PHE A 349 5.99 -20.11 -40.16
CA PHE A 349 6.18 -18.80 -40.79
C PHE A 349 7.15 -18.86 -41.97
N ILE A 350 8.25 -19.59 -41.85
CA ILE A 350 9.20 -19.83 -42.95
C ILE A 350 8.51 -20.56 -44.11
N LEU A 351 7.71 -21.60 -43.83
CA LEU A 351 6.96 -22.33 -44.85
C LEU A 351 5.94 -21.42 -45.57
N LEU A 352 5.27 -20.53 -44.85
CA LEU A 352 4.37 -19.53 -45.44
C LEU A 352 5.13 -18.58 -46.38
N ILE A 353 6.28 -18.06 -45.97
CA ILE A 353 7.13 -17.22 -46.83
C ILE A 353 7.52 -17.96 -48.11
N ILE A 354 8.00 -19.21 -47.99
CA ILE A 354 8.38 -20.04 -49.14
C ILE A 354 7.18 -20.23 -50.08
N SER A 355 5.99 -20.51 -49.53
CA SER A 355 4.78 -20.67 -50.33
C SER A 355 4.40 -19.40 -51.09
N CYS A 356 4.51 -18.22 -50.47
CA CYS A 356 4.26 -16.93 -51.11
C CYS A 356 5.24 -16.67 -52.25
N VAL A 357 6.51 -17.00 -52.08
CA VAL A 357 7.55 -16.88 -53.13
C VAL A 357 7.22 -17.79 -54.30
N ILE A 358 6.89 -19.06 -54.05
CA ILE A 358 6.51 -20.03 -55.11
C ILE A 358 5.28 -19.53 -55.89
N ILE A 359 4.23 -19.08 -55.18
CA ILE A 359 3.02 -18.54 -55.82
C ILE A 359 3.37 -17.33 -56.69
N SER A 360 4.22 -16.42 -56.20
CA SER A 360 4.66 -15.24 -56.94
C SER A 360 5.42 -15.63 -58.22
N ILE A 361 6.30 -16.63 -58.15
CA ILE A 361 7.01 -17.17 -59.32
C ILE A 361 6.01 -17.77 -60.33
N ILE A 362 5.07 -18.60 -59.89
CA ILE A 362 4.05 -19.21 -60.76
C ILE A 362 3.21 -18.14 -61.46
N TYR A 363 2.77 -17.12 -60.72
CA TYR A 363 2.04 -15.98 -61.30
C TYR A 363 2.89 -15.21 -62.31
N GLY A 364 4.17 -14.98 -62.00
CA GLY A 364 5.13 -14.36 -62.91
C GLY A 364 5.28 -15.13 -64.22
N ILE A 365 5.45 -16.46 -64.15
CA ILE A 365 5.52 -17.34 -65.33
C ILE A 365 4.23 -17.26 -66.14
N LYS A 366 3.06 -17.33 -65.49
CA LYS A 366 1.75 -17.28 -66.15
C LYS A 366 1.50 -15.93 -66.83
N LEU A 367 1.93 -14.84 -66.21
CA LEU A 367 1.87 -13.50 -66.80
C LEU A 367 2.80 -13.37 -68.00
N PHE A 368 4.03 -13.86 -67.89
CA PHE A 368 5.00 -13.88 -68.99
C PHE A 368 4.50 -14.70 -70.18
N SER A 369 3.93 -15.90 -69.95
CA SER A 369 3.32 -16.70 -71.03
C SER A 369 2.15 -15.98 -71.70
N LYS A 370 1.35 -15.22 -70.93
CA LYS A 370 0.23 -14.44 -71.49
C LYS A 370 0.74 -13.27 -72.36
N LEU A 371 1.85 -12.65 -71.98
CA LEU A 371 2.50 -11.59 -72.78
C LEU A 371 3.10 -12.15 -74.07
N LEU A 372 3.75 -13.31 -74.03
CA LEU A 372 4.27 -13.99 -75.23
C LEU A 372 3.15 -14.33 -76.22
N ASN A 373 2.01 -14.86 -75.74
CA ASN A 373 0.86 -15.13 -76.62
C ASN A 373 0.26 -13.84 -77.21
N LYS A 374 0.25 -12.73 -76.45
CA LYS A 374 -0.22 -11.43 -76.97
C LYS A 374 0.69 -10.89 -78.07
N ASN A 375 2.01 -11.03 -77.92
CA ASN A 375 2.98 -10.63 -78.94
C ASN A 375 2.89 -11.52 -80.19
N ASN A 376 2.70 -12.83 -80.03
CA ASN A 376 2.50 -13.72 -81.17
C ASN A 376 1.22 -13.39 -81.96
N ASN A 377 0.11 -13.07 -81.29
CA ASN A 377 -1.12 -12.64 -81.95
C ASN A 377 -0.98 -11.25 -82.63
N GLN A 378 -0.14 -10.35 -82.12
CA GLN A 378 0.20 -9.09 -82.79
C GLN A 378 1.07 -9.32 -84.03
N ASN A 379 2.00 -10.27 -83.97
CA ASN A 379 2.83 -10.66 -85.12
C ASN A 379 2.02 -11.38 -86.21
N GLU A 380 1.02 -12.21 -85.85
CA GLU A 380 0.10 -12.80 -86.83
C GLU A 380 -0.77 -11.74 -87.54
N ASN A 381 -1.24 -10.71 -86.81
CA ASN A 381 -1.96 -9.58 -87.41
C ASN A 381 -1.06 -8.70 -88.31
N MET A 382 0.24 -8.56 -87.99
CA MET A 382 1.20 -7.90 -88.90
C MET A 382 1.50 -8.75 -90.15
N ASN A 383 1.62 -10.07 -90.02
CA ASN A 383 1.85 -10.97 -91.16
C ASN A 383 0.63 -11.05 -92.10
N GLN A 384 -0.61 -10.87 -91.60
CA GLN A 384 -1.77 -10.70 -92.48
C GLN A 384 -1.74 -9.37 -93.27
N ASN A 385 -1.23 -8.30 -92.67
CA ASN A 385 -1.03 -7.02 -93.39
C ASN A 385 0.15 -7.08 -94.38
N GLU A 386 1.22 -7.82 -94.08
CA GLU A 386 2.32 -8.04 -95.03
C GLU A 386 1.95 -8.96 -96.19
N ASN A 387 1.07 -9.97 -95.98
CA ASN A 387 0.55 -10.80 -97.08
C ASN A 387 -0.42 -10.03 -98.00
N MET A 388 -0.98 -8.89 -97.58
CA MET A 388 -1.64 -7.95 -98.49
C MET A 388 -0.63 -7.17 -99.36
N ASN A 389 0.58 -6.92 -98.84
CA ASN A 389 1.62 -6.14 -99.53
C ASN A 389 2.59 -7.00 -100.39
N GLN A 390 2.72 -8.31 -100.14
CA GLN A 390 3.59 -9.19 -100.92
C GLN A 390 3.03 -9.64 -102.28
N ASN A 391 1.78 -9.29 -102.63
CA ASN A 391 1.27 -9.45 -103.99
C ASN A 391 1.78 -8.38 -104.99
N GLU A 392 2.49 -7.34 -104.53
CA GLU A 392 2.98 -6.26 -105.41
C GLU A 392 4.50 -6.29 -105.71
N PHE A 393 5.32 -7.13 -105.06
CA PHE A 393 6.78 -7.06 -105.19
C PHE A 393 7.47 -8.43 -105.43
N GLN A 394 7.11 -9.12 -106.52
CA GLN A 394 7.99 -10.10 -107.17
C GLN A 394 8.34 -9.63 -108.59
N LYS A 395 9.48 -8.94 -108.74
CA LYS A 395 10.28 -8.94 -109.98
C LYS A 395 11.72 -8.46 -109.71
N LYS A 396 12.65 -9.43 -109.78
CA LYS A 396 14.13 -9.33 -109.95
C LYS A 396 14.91 -8.89 -108.70
N GLY A 397 15.92 -9.59 -108.16
CA GLY A 397 16.88 -10.59 -108.66
C GLY A 397 18.28 -10.06 -108.30
N GLN A 398 18.99 -10.56 -107.28
CA GLN A 398 19.88 -11.75 -107.20
C GLN A 398 21.36 -11.35 -107.02
N ASN A 399 22.05 -12.12 -106.16
CA ASN A 399 23.50 -12.45 -106.11
C ASN A 399 24.49 -11.44 -105.47
N GLU A 400 25.55 -11.80 -104.71
CA GLU A 400 26.11 -13.08 -104.21
C GLU A 400 27.38 -12.82 -103.32
N ILE A 401 27.59 -13.63 -102.25
CA ILE A 401 28.87 -14.29 -101.75
C ILE A 401 29.97 -13.33 -101.09
N PRO A 402 31.02 -13.78 -100.33
CA PRO A 402 31.00 -14.25 -98.91
C PRO A 402 32.30 -14.01 -98.03
N ILE A 403 32.29 -14.57 -96.80
CA ILE A 403 33.36 -15.20 -95.96
C ILE A 403 34.70 -14.47 -95.69
N SER A 404 35.06 -14.32 -94.40
CA SER A 404 36.35 -14.78 -93.82
C SER A 404 36.37 -14.72 -92.27
N ILE A 405 37.26 -15.52 -91.69
CA ILE A 405 37.43 -15.94 -90.29
C ILE A 405 38.56 -15.12 -89.62
N LYS A 406 38.49 -14.79 -88.31
CA LYS A 406 39.63 -14.92 -87.36
C LYS A 406 39.37 -14.45 -85.90
N HIS A 407 39.77 -15.36 -84.99
CA HIS A 407 40.62 -15.20 -83.80
C HIS A 407 40.19 -14.40 -82.55
N SER A 408 40.72 -14.93 -81.45
CA SER A 408 40.57 -14.74 -80.00
C SER A 408 41.28 -13.53 -79.39
N GLU A 409 40.78 -13.05 -78.23
CA GLU A 409 41.47 -12.51 -77.02
C GLU A 409 40.37 -11.90 -76.08
N ILE A 410 40.17 -12.32 -74.82
CA ILE A 410 40.83 -12.04 -73.52
C ILE A 410 40.68 -10.58 -72.98
N LEU A 411 40.40 -10.49 -71.65
CA LEU A 411 40.42 -9.34 -70.69
C LEU A 411 39.19 -8.40 -70.74
N VAL A 412 38.55 -7.98 -69.65
CA VAL A 412 38.85 -7.89 -68.19
C VAL A 412 37.58 -8.25 -67.40
#